data_AF-A0A2V7CHJ7-F1
#
_entry.id   AF-A0A2V7CHJ7-F1
#
_cell.length_a   1.000
_cell.length_b   1.000
_cell.length_c   1.000
_cell.angle_alpha   90.00
_cell.angle_beta   90.00
_cell.angle_gamma   90.00
#
_symmetry.space_group_name_H-M   'P 1'
#
loop_
_entity.id
_entity.type
_entity.pdbx_description
1 polymer ?
#
loop_
_entity_poly.entity_id
_entity_poly.type
_entity_poly.pdbx_seq_one_letter_code
_entity_poly.pdbx_strand_id
1 'polypeptide(L)' 'MPRFWGGPADGEICDACDTRITKEQLVIEGIASTHTDEKSIQFHVKCFYVWDAERLRAIAPPRDSTFAADIPALALI' A
#
# COMPACT_ATOMS: atom_id res chain seq x y z
N MET A 1 12.48 -4.52 5.70
CA MET A 1 11.78 -3.75 4.66
C MET A 1 11.68 -4.62 3.42
N PRO A 2 10.49 -4.76 2.80
CA PRO A 2 10.38 -5.45 1.52
C PRO A 2 11.21 -4.67 0.48
N ARG A 3 11.94 -5.39 -0.37
CA ARG A 3 12.69 -4.76 -1.46
C ARG A 3 11.79 -4.73 -2.69
N PHE A 4 11.72 -3.57 -3.34
CA PHE A 4 10.98 -3.36 -4.56
C PHE A 4 11.91 -2.89 -5.67
N TRP A 5 11.64 -3.33 -6.90
CA TRP A 5 12.36 -3.02 -8.10
C TRP A 5 11.37 -2.51 -9.14
N GLY A 6 11.74 -1.48 -9.89
CA GLY A 6 10.96 -0.96 -11.01
C GLY A 6 11.59 -1.35 -12.33
N GLY A 7 10.79 -1.86 -13.27
CA GLY A 7 11.26 -2.23 -14.60
C GLY A 7 10.17 -2.19 -15.67
N PRO A 8 10.52 -2.34 -16.96
CA PRO A 8 9.55 -2.60 -18.01
C PRO A 8 8.83 -3.92 -17.71
N ALA A 9 7.51 -3.93 -17.84
CA ALA A 9 6.72 -5.15 -17.70
C ALA A 9 6.94 -6.10 -18.90
N ASP A 10 6.91 -7.41 -18.66
CA ASP A 10 6.90 -8.44 -19.71
C ASP A 10 5.49 -9.05 -19.92
N GLY A 11 4.47 -8.55 -19.22
CA GLY A 11 3.10 -9.03 -19.34
C GLY A 11 2.56 -9.70 -18.08
N GLU A 12 3.07 -9.29 -16.94
CA GLU A 12 2.76 -9.88 -15.65
C GLU A 12 1.37 -9.46 -15.18
N ILE A 13 0.77 -10.23 -14.26
CA ILE A 13 -0.55 -9.90 -13.72
C ILE A 13 -0.35 -9.07 -12.47
N CYS A 14 -1.02 -7.92 -12.40
CA CYS A 14 -0.98 -7.06 -11.23
C CYS A 14 -1.79 -7.69 -10.09
N ASP A 15 -1.15 -8.02 -8.97
CA ASP A 15 -1.76 -8.69 -7.81
C ASP A 15 -2.82 -7.83 -7.09
N ALA A 16 -2.94 -6.55 -7.42
CA ALA A 16 -3.92 -5.64 -6.81
C ALA A 16 -5.22 -5.47 -7.62
N CYS A 17 -5.16 -5.67 -8.94
CA CYS A 17 -6.31 -5.41 -9.83
C CYS A 17 -6.57 -6.54 -10.83
N ASP A 18 -5.84 -7.65 -10.71
CA ASP A 18 -5.92 -8.83 -11.55
C ASP A 18 -5.82 -8.56 -13.06
N THR A 19 -5.26 -7.39 -13.42
CA THR A 19 -5.13 -6.95 -14.80
C THR A 19 -3.69 -7.11 -15.26
N ARG A 20 -3.50 -7.50 -16.52
CA ARG A 20 -2.18 -7.61 -17.14
C ARG A 20 -1.50 -6.24 -17.25
N ILE A 21 -0.27 -6.15 -16.75
CA ILE A 21 0.62 -5.02 -16.94
C ILE A 21 1.19 -5.15 -18.34
N THR A 22 0.91 -4.19 -19.22
CA THR A 22 1.36 -4.28 -20.61
C THR A 22 2.83 -3.89 -20.74
N LYS A 23 3.49 -4.31 -21.82
CA LYS A 23 4.95 -4.05 -22.02
C LYS A 23 5.31 -2.57 -22.13
N GLU A 24 4.31 -1.74 -22.40
CA GLU A 24 4.44 -0.27 -22.43
C GLU A 24 4.38 0.36 -21.04
N GLN A 25 4.06 -0.42 -20.01
CA GLN A 25 3.90 0.03 -18.63
C GLN A 25 5.07 -0.42 -17.75
N LEU A 26 5.27 0.29 -16.65
CA LEU A 26 6.24 -0.08 -15.63
C LEU A 26 5.59 -0.99 -14.59
N VAL A 27 6.27 -2.08 -14.28
CA VAL A 27 5.94 -2.97 -13.16
C VAL A 27 6.80 -2.59 -11.95
N ILE A 28 6.18 -2.61 -10.78
CA ILE A 28 6.86 -2.64 -9.49
C ILE A 28 6.79 -4.09 -9.01
N GLU A 29 7.94 -4.75 -9.00
CA GLU A 29 8.10 -6.09 -8.46
C GLU A 29 8.67 -5.98 -7.05
N GLY A 30 8.19 -6.79 -6.12
CA GLY A 30 8.78 -6.91 -4.80
C GLY A 30 8.78 -8.32 -4.29
N ILE A 31 9.61 -8.56 -3.27
CA ILE A 31 9.63 -9.83 -2.57
C ILE A 31 8.83 -9.69 -1.28
N ALA A 32 7.67 -10.34 -1.23
CA ALA A 32 6.91 -10.51 -0.01
C ALA A 32 7.40 -11.78 0.71
N SER A 33 8.35 -11.62 1.63
CA SER A 33 8.76 -12.71 2.51
C SER A 33 7.60 -13.01 3.48
N THR A 34 6.76 -13.98 3.15
CA THR A 34 5.92 -14.64 4.14
C THR A 34 6.76 -15.73 4.82
N HIS A 35 6.49 -16.06 6.08
CA HIS A 35 7.32 -16.93 6.94
C HIS A 35 7.65 -18.33 6.38
N THR A 36 7.13 -18.70 5.21
CA THR A 36 7.28 -20.04 4.62
C THR A 36 7.58 -20.01 3.12
N ASP A 37 7.22 -18.94 2.40
CA ASP A 37 7.48 -18.81 0.96
C ASP A 37 7.84 -17.37 0.57
N GLU A 38 8.89 -17.27 -0.22
CA GLU A 38 9.27 -16.05 -0.91
C GLU A 38 8.45 -15.94 -2.20
N LYS A 39 7.34 -15.20 -2.14
CA LYS A 39 6.53 -14.92 -3.34
C LYS A 39 6.87 -13.54 -3.87
N SER A 40 7.15 -13.48 -5.17
CA SER A 40 7.20 -12.21 -5.88
C SER A 40 5.78 -11.65 -5.99
N ILE A 41 5.65 -10.36 -5.70
CA ILE A 41 4.43 -9.57 -5.84
C ILE A 41 4.67 -8.52 -6.92
N GLN A 42 3.69 -8.32 -7.79
CA GLN A 42 3.82 -7.51 -8.99
C GLN A 42 2.67 -6.54 -9.09
N PHE A 43 2.98 -5.26 -9.28
CA PHE A 43 1.97 -4.21 -9.32
C PHE A 43 2.23 -3.23 -10.46
N HIS A 44 1.15 -2.67 -11.01
CA HIS A 44 1.25 -1.38 -11.66
C HIS A 44 1.77 -0.34 -10.66
N VAL A 45 2.53 0.66 -11.13
CA VAL A 45 3.00 1.78 -10.28
C VAL A 45 1.87 2.42 -9.46
N LYS A 46 0.69 2.64 -10.06
CA LYS A 46 -0.47 3.21 -9.35
C LYS A 46 -1.03 2.26 -8.29
N CYS A 47 -1.12 0.98 -8.60
CA CYS A 47 -1.62 -0.04 -7.68
C CYS A 47 -0.68 -0.22 -6.49
N PHE A 48 0.63 -0.12 -6.72
CA PHE A 48 1.63 -0.16 -5.66
C PHE A 48 1.39 0.92 -4.59
N TYR A 49 1.08 2.17 -4.99
CA TYR A 49 0.81 3.24 -4.03
C TYR A 49 -0.44 2.98 -3.16
N VAL A 50 -1.47 2.36 -3.72
CA VAL A 50 -2.68 1.99 -2.97
C VAL A 50 -2.32 0.91 -1.95
N TRP A 51 -1.64 -0.15 -2.41
CA TRP A 51 -1.21 -1.24 -1.56
C TRP A 51 -0.28 -0.77 -0.42
N ASP A 52 0.71 0.09 -0.70
CA ASP A 52 1.62 0.60 0.32
C ASP A 52 0.88 1.47 1.35
N ALA A 53 -0.09 2.28 0.91
CA ALA A 53 -0.91 3.06 1.82
C ALA A 53 -1.76 2.17 2.75
N GLU A 54 -2.35 1.09 2.24
CA GLU A 54 -3.09 0.12 3.05
C GLU A 54 -2.18 -0.61 4.03
N ARG A 55 -1.00 -1.03 3.58
CA ARG A 55 0.01 -1.70 4.40
C ARG A 55 0.48 -0.81 5.55
N LEU A 56 0.76 0.46 5.27
CA LEU A 56 1.15 1.43 6.29
C LEU A 56 0.02 1.70 7.29
N ARG A 57 -1.23 1.73 6.84
CA ARG A 57 -2.40 1.82 7.75
C ARG A 57 -2.53 0.59 8.65
N ALA A 58 -2.25 -0.59 8.14
CA ALA A 58 -2.29 -1.83 8.92
C ALA A 58 -1.15 -1.93 9.96
N ILE A 59 0.00 -1.31 9.68
CA ILE A 59 1.15 -1.25 10.60
C ILE A 59 0.97 -0.15 11.64
N ALA A 60 0.32 0.97 11.28
CA ALA A 60 0.07 2.06 12.21
C ALA A 60 -0.80 1.55 13.38
N PRO A 61 -0.49 1.93 14.63
CA PRO A 61 -1.38 1.64 15.74
C PRO A 61 -2.75 2.29 15.45
N PRO A 62 -3.85 1.69 15.95
CA PRO A 62 -5.17 2.30 15.81
C PRO A 62 -5.09 3.74 16.32
N ARG A 63 -5.54 4.69 15.49
CA ARG A 63 -5.64 6.09 15.92
C ARG A 63 -6.75 6.12 16.95
N ASP A 64 -6.42 6.15 18.24
CA ASP A 64 -7.39 6.37 19.31
C ASP A 64 -8.19 7.63 18.98
N SER A 65 -9.46 7.44 18.63
CA SER A 65 -10.38 8.50 18.19
C SER A 65 -10.99 9.27 19.37
N THR A 66 -10.26 9.41 20.48
CA THR A 66 -10.82 9.90 21.75
C THR A 66 -10.06 11.11 22.30
N PHE A 67 -9.94 12.21 21.55
CA PHE A 67 -9.81 13.56 22.14
C PHE A 67 -9.96 14.68 21.09
N ALA A 68 -11.16 14.87 20.54
CA ALA A 68 -11.50 16.06 19.75
C ALA A 68 -12.84 16.67 20.20
N ALA A 69 -13.18 16.55 21.49
CA ALA A 69 -14.38 17.13 22.06
C ALA A 69 -14.12 17.65 23.48
N ASP A 70 -13.26 18.65 23.61
CA ASP A 70 -13.22 19.55 24.78
C ASP A 70 -12.82 20.96 24.31
N ILE A 71 -13.70 21.60 23.54
CA ILE A 71 -13.76 23.07 23.49
C ILE A 71 -14.73 23.47 24.60
N PRO A 72 -14.30 24.04 25.74
CA PRO A 72 -15.26 24.52 26.72
C PRO A 72 -15.96 25.74 26.12
N ALA A 73 -17.26 25.63 25.95
CA ALA A 73 -18.14 26.76 25.72
C ALA A 73 -18.15 27.64 26.98
N LEU A 74 -17.21 28.59 27.07
CA LEU A 74 -17.29 29.67 28.04
C LEU A 74 -17.11 31.03 27.35
N ALA A 75 -18.14 31.37 26.58
CA ALA A 75 -18.47 32.75 26.26
C ALA A 75 -20.00 32.86 26.32
N LEU A 76 -20.53 33.17 27.50
CA LEU A 76 -21.81 33.87 27.74
C LEU A 76 -22.13 33.85 29.26
N ILE A 77 -21.43 34.70 30.02
CA ILE A 77 -22.02 35.46 31.14
C ILE A 77 -21.26 36.78 31.28
#